data_AF-A0A9X2VZ62-F1
#
_entry.id   AF-A0A9X2VZ62-F1
#
_cell.length_a   1.000
_cell.length_b   1.000
_cell.length_c   1.000
_cell.angle_alpha   90.00
_cell.angle_beta   90.00
_cell.angle_gamma   90.00
#
_symmetry.space_group_name_H-M   'P 1'
#
loop_
_entity.id
_entity.type
_entity.pdbx_description
1 polymer ?
#
loop_
_entity_poly.entity_id
_entity_poly.type
_entity_poly.pdbx_seq_one_letter_code
_entity_poly.pdbx_strand_id
1 'polypeptide(L)'
;MNTDELDLALFKAERRVLEIQTKLHCRARDDARRQFDDLFNLVADPAFLLVAWDRVRGNKGARTAGVDGRTAASIVARIGVTEYLDGLRFSLKGRSFRPVPVRERMIPKAGGKLRRLGIATITDRVAQASLKLVLEPIFEADFLPCSYGFRPMRRAHDAWLRFVTCPRNHDATSGSWRVTSKHASTRSRMCP
;
A
#
# COMPACT_ATOMS: atom_id res chain seq x y z
N MET A 1 -17.78 23.64 -13.25
CA MET A 1 -17.15 23.43 -11.93
C MET A 1 -15.80 24.10 -11.97
N ASN A 2 -15.57 25.05 -11.08
CA ASN A 2 -14.35 25.84 -11.01
C ASN A 2 -13.19 24.94 -10.56
N THR A 3 -12.17 24.80 -11.40
CA THR A 3 -10.99 23.93 -11.17
C THR A 3 -10.28 24.29 -9.86
N ASP A 4 -10.26 25.57 -9.55
CA ASP A 4 -9.76 26.25 -8.37
C ASP A 4 -10.44 25.81 -7.04
N GLU A 5 -11.73 25.50 -7.07
CA GLU A 5 -12.46 25.03 -5.88
C GLU A 5 -12.11 23.57 -5.53
N LEU A 6 -11.96 22.73 -6.55
CA LEU A 6 -11.56 21.34 -6.40
C LEU A 6 -10.10 21.22 -5.95
N ASP A 7 -9.21 22.06 -6.48
CA ASP A 7 -7.80 22.08 -6.10
C ASP A 7 -7.62 22.51 -4.63
N LEU A 8 -8.39 23.52 -4.17
CA LEU A 8 -8.40 23.92 -2.77
C LEU A 8 -8.96 22.81 -1.86
N ALA A 9 -10.02 22.13 -2.28
CA ALA A 9 -10.59 21.00 -1.55
C ALA A 9 -9.60 19.83 -1.45
N LEU A 10 -8.88 19.53 -2.53
CA LEU A 10 -7.83 18.52 -2.56
C LEU A 10 -6.70 18.87 -1.60
N PHE A 11 -6.19 20.10 -1.64
CA PHE A 11 -5.13 20.54 -0.72
C PHE A 11 -5.53 20.40 0.76
N LYS A 12 -6.77 20.80 1.11
CA LYS A 12 -7.31 20.63 2.47
C LYS A 12 -7.42 19.15 2.85
N ALA A 13 -7.86 18.31 1.91
CA ALA A 13 -7.97 16.87 2.12
C ALA A 13 -6.60 16.22 2.33
N GLU A 14 -5.61 16.54 1.52
CA GLU A 14 -4.23 16.03 1.65
C GLU A 14 -3.62 16.38 3.00
N ARG A 15 -3.78 17.64 3.44
CA ARG A 15 -3.32 18.06 4.77
C ARG A 15 -3.97 17.25 5.89
N ARG A 16 -5.29 17.07 5.84
CA ARG A 16 -6.02 16.29 6.85
C ARG A 16 -5.58 14.82 6.85
N VAL A 17 -5.38 14.23 5.67
CA VAL A 17 -4.88 12.86 5.52
C VAL A 17 -3.50 12.74 6.15
N LEU A 18 -2.57 13.66 5.87
CA LEU A 18 -1.22 13.66 6.43
C LEU A 18 -1.21 13.77 7.96
N GLU A 19 -2.07 14.63 8.53
CA GLU A 19 -2.22 14.75 9.98
C GLU A 19 -2.70 13.45 10.62
N ILE A 20 -3.66 12.76 9.98
CA ILE A 20 -4.16 11.47 10.45
C ILE A 20 -3.10 10.38 10.30
N GLN A 21 -2.39 10.32 9.17
CA GLN A 21 -1.30 9.37 8.93
C GLN A 21 -0.19 9.51 9.95
N THR A 22 0.21 10.76 10.27
CA THR A 22 1.21 11.03 11.32
C THR A 22 0.74 10.50 12.68
N LYS A 23 -0.53 10.76 13.04
CA LYS A 23 -1.11 10.24 14.30
C LYS A 23 -1.14 8.71 14.34
N LEU A 24 -1.53 8.06 13.24
CA LEU A 24 -1.53 6.60 13.14
C LEU A 24 -0.12 6.03 13.28
N HIS A 25 0.86 6.63 12.62
CA HIS A 25 2.25 6.21 12.68
C HIS A 25 2.84 6.35 14.09
N CYS A 26 2.66 7.51 14.74
CA CYS A 26 3.10 7.70 16.12
C CYS A 26 2.48 6.67 17.06
N ARG A 27 1.16 6.44 16.96
CA ARG A 27 0.45 5.47 17.79
C ARG A 27 0.93 4.03 17.55
N ALA A 28 1.16 3.65 16.30
CA ALA A 28 1.69 2.33 15.95
C ALA A 28 3.12 2.14 16.50
N ARG A 29 3.94 3.19 16.45
CA ARG A 29 5.31 3.17 16.99
C ARG A 29 5.35 3.06 18.51
N ASP A 30 4.43 3.74 19.21
CA ASP A 30 4.40 3.78 20.68
C ASP A 30 3.88 2.46 21.29
N ASP A 31 2.95 1.77 20.61
CA ASP A 31 2.39 0.50 21.06
C ASP A 31 2.12 -0.46 19.89
N ALA A 32 3.03 -1.42 19.72
CA ALA A 32 2.98 -2.42 18.65
C ALA A 32 1.84 -3.46 18.79
N ARG A 33 1.17 -3.55 19.96
CA ARG A 33 0.05 -4.49 20.17
C ARG A 33 -1.32 -3.82 20.08
N ARG A 34 -1.35 -2.52 19.82
CA ARG A 34 -2.59 -1.75 19.83
C ARG A 34 -3.50 -2.12 18.68
N GLN A 35 -4.76 -2.39 19.00
CA GLN A 35 -5.80 -2.62 18.01
C GLN A 35 -6.35 -1.27 17.53
N PHE A 36 -6.58 -1.15 16.22
CA PHE A 36 -7.17 0.03 15.61
C PHE A 36 -8.60 -0.29 15.18
N ASP A 37 -9.58 0.24 15.91
CA ASP A 37 -10.99 -0.11 15.70
C ASP A 37 -11.67 0.74 14.60
N ASP A 38 -11.12 1.92 14.31
CA ASP A 38 -11.76 2.93 13.44
C ASP A 38 -11.23 2.97 11.99
N LEU A 39 -10.41 2.00 11.59
CA LEU A 39 -9.77 2.01 10.26
C LEU A 39 -10.79 2.04 9.12
N PHE A 40 -11.90 1.32 9.25
CA PHE A 40 -12.93 1.29 8.21
C PHE A 40 -13.60 2.65 8.01
N ASN A 41 -13.84 3.39 9.10
CA ASN A 41 -14.41 4.73 9.04
C ASN A 41 -13.46 5.71 8.36
N LEU A 42 -12.14 5.55 8.56
CA LEU A 42 -11.12 6.34 7.88
C LEU A 42 -11.06 6.06 6.38
N VAL A 43 -11.19 4.79 5.97
CA VAL A 43 -11.23 4.41 4.54
C VAL A 43 -12.43 5.03 3.82
N ALA A 44 -13.55 5.17 4.52
CA ALA A 44 -14.77 5.79 4.00
C ALA A 44 -14.86 7.31 4.26
N ASP A 45 -13.79 7.94 4.77
CA ASP A 45 -13.76 9.39 4.99
C ASP A 45 -13.65 10.13 3.64
N PRO A 46 -14.41 11.23 3.42
CA PRO A 46 -14.38 11.97 2.16
C PRO A 46 -12.98 12.47 1.77
N ALA A 47 -12.13 12.85 2.74
CA ALA A 47 -10.79 13.35 2.45
C ALA A 47 -9.90 12.21 1.92
N PHE A 48 -9.97 11.03 2.53
CA PHE A 48 -9.22 9.85 2.06
C PHE A 48 -9.69 9.40 0.67
N LEU A 49 -10.99 9.39 0.43
CA LEU A 49 -11.55 9.03 -0.87
C LEU A 49 -11.16 10.03 -1.98
N LEU A 50 -11.12 11.33 -1.67
CA LEU A 50 -10.70 12.37 -2.61
C LEU A 50 -9.22 12.25 -2.97
N VAL A 51 -8.34 12.07 -1.98
CA VAL A 51 -6.90 11.86 -2.23
C VAL A 51 -6.65 10.54 -2.96
N ALA A 52 -7.40 9.48 -2.62
CA ALA A 52 -7.32 8.21 -3.32
C ALA A 52 -7.74 8.33 -4.79
N TRP A 53 -8.82 9.06 -5.08
CA TRP A 53 -9.23 9.38 -6.44
C TRP A 53 -8.15 10.13 -7.21
N ASP A 54 -7.52 11.13 -6.57
CA ASP A 54 -6.47 11.91 -7.22
C ASP A 54 -5.22 11.08 -7.58
N ARG A 55 -4.82 10.19 -6.68
CA ARG A 55 -3.75 9.23 -6.97
C ARG A 55 -4.13 8.28 -8.12
N VAL A 56 -5.37 7.79 -8.14
CA VAL A 56 -5.83 6.86 -9.19
C VAL A 56 -5.92 7.54 -10.55
N ARG A 57 -6.41 8.79 -10.63
CA ARG A 57 -6.49 9.55 -11.89
C ARG A 57 -5.12 9.93 -12.44
N GLY A 58 -4.14 10.21 -11.57
CA GLY A 58 -2.76 10.52 -11.96
C GLY A 58 -1.96 9.31 -12.47
N ASN A 59 -2.37 8.09 -12.15
CA ASN A 59 -1.67 6.88 -12.56
C ASN A 59 -1.85 6.57 -14.06
N LYS A 60 -0.80 6.02 -14.71
CA LYS A 60 -0.86 5.56 -16.12
C LYS A 60 -2.02 4.60 -16.40
N GLY A 61 -2.42 3.81 -15.39
CA GLY A 61 -3.53 2.87 -15.45
C GLY A 61 -4.93 3.52 -15.49
N ALA A 62 -5.07 4.83 -15.21
CA ALA A 62 -6.35 5.54 -15.18
C ALA A 62 -7.12 5.48 -16.50
N ARG A 63 -6.39 5.40 -17.62
CA ARG A 63 -6.93 5.31 -18.99
C ARG A 63 -7.44 3.92 -19.34
N THR A 64 -7.12 2.91 -18.53
CA THR A 64 -7.50 1.52 -18.80
C THR A 64 -8.75 1.18 -18.02
N ALA A 65 -9.82 0.83 -18.73
CA ALA A 65 -11.05 0.34 -18.13
C ALA A 65 -10.90 -1.05 -17.50
N GLY A 66 -11.67 -1.31 -16.45
CA GLY A 66 -11.83 -2.64 -15.87
C GLY A 66 -12.84 -3.48 -16.67
N VAL A 67 -13.45 -4.45 -15.99
CA VAL A 67 -14.56 -5.27 -16.53
C VAL A 67 -15.80 -4.41 -16.85
N ASP A 68 -15.97 -3.31 -16.12
CA ASP A 68 -17.08 -2.36 -16.21
C ASP A 68 -17.00 -1.42 -17.42
N GLY A 69 -15.89 -1.40 -18.15
CA GLY A 69 -15.70 -0.51 -19.30
C GLY A 69 -15.55 0.97 -18.93
N ARG A 70 -15.52 1.33 -17.64
CA ARG A 70 -15.43 2.72 -17.18
C ARG A 70 -13.98 3.15 -17.01
N THR A 71 -13.65 4.35 -17.47
CA THR A 71 -12.36 5.03 -17.25
C THR A 71 -12.53 6.21 -16.30
N ALA A 72 -11.43 6.69 -15.71
CA ALA A 72 -11.47 7.87 -14.84
C ALA A 72 -12.09 9.08 -15.56
N ALA A 73 -11.73 9.31 -16.82
CA ALA A 73 -12.30 10.39 -17.63
C ALA A 73 -13.82 10.22 -17.86
N SER A 74 -14.29 9.00 -18.11
CA SER A 74 -15.72 8.74 -18.30
C SER A 74 -16.56 9.02 -17.05
N ILE A 75 -15.98 8.80 -15.86
CA ILE A 75 -16.66 9.08 -14.58
C ILE A 75 -16.78 10.59 -14.37
N VAL A 76 -15.69 11.34 -14.58
CA VAL A 76 -15.70 12.81 -14.50
C VAL A 76 -16.73 13.40 -15.47
N ALA A 77 -16.76 12.90 -16.71
CA ALA A 77 -17.63 13.45 -17.75
C ALA A 77 -19.11 13.11 -17.58
N ARG A 78 -19.45 11.94 -17.01
CA ARG A 78 -20.85 11.45 -16.94
C ARG A 78 -21.53 11.67 -15.60
N ILE A 79 -20.80 11.56 -14.50
CA ILE A 79 -21.34 11.59 -13.13
C ILE A 79 -20.79 12.79 -12.37
N GLY A 80 -19.52 13.13 -12.60
CA GLY A 80 -18.81 14.09 -11.78
C GLY A 80 -18.14 13.43 -10.58
N VAL A 81 -17.07 14.05 -10.08
CA VAL A 81 -16.20 13.47 -9.06
C VAL A 81 -16.91 13.40 -7.70
N THR A 82 -17.61 14.46 -7.31
CA THR A 82 -18.29 14.57 -6.02
C THR A 82 -19.37 13.51 -5.86
N GLU A 83 -20.32 13.45 -6.79
CA GLU A 83 -21.43 12.47 -6.77
C GLU A 83 -20.92 11.02 -6.79
N TYR A 84 -19.87 10.77 -7.58
CA TYR A 84 -19.24 9.45 -7.62
C TYR A 84 -18.63 9.04 -6.28
N LEU A 85 -17.90 9.95 -5.63
CA LEU A 85 -17.27 9.68 -4.33
C LEU A 85 -18.31 9.54 -3.22
N ASP A 86 -19.38 10.33 -3.25
CA ASP A 86 -20.48 10.21 -2.29
C ASP A 86 -21.23 8.89 -2.43
N GLY A 87 -21.49 8.44 -3.67
CA GLY A 87 -22.07 7.13 -3.94
C GLY A 87 -21.17 5.98 -3.48
N LEU A 88 -19.85 6.09 -3.70
CA LEU A 88 -18.89 5.11 -3.22
C LEU A 88 -18.84 5.09 -1.68
N ARG A 89 -18.83 6.26 -1.04
CA ARG A 89 -18.87 6.39 0.41
C ARG A 89 -20.12 5.76 1.01
N PHE A 90 -21.28 6.04 0.42
CA PHE A 90 -22.54 5.44 0.85
C PHE A 90 -22.49 3.92 0.76
N SER A 91 -21.97 3.38 -0.35
CA SER A 91 -21.82 1.94 -0.55
C SER A 91 -20.85 1.28 0.43
N LEU A 92 -19.73 1.95 0.74
CA LEU A 92 -18.77 1.48 1.74
C LEU A 92 -19.39 1.49 3.14
N LYS A 93 -20.00 2.60 3.56
CA LYS A 93 -20.65 2.70 4.88
C LYS A 93 -21.81 1.72 5.04
N GLY A 94 -22.59 1.52 3.99
CA GLY A 94 -23.68 0.55 3.95
C GLY A 94 -23.23 -0.90 3.85
N ARG A 95 -21.91 -1.18 3.79
CA ARG A 95 -21.33 -2.52 3.58
C ARG A 95 -21.88 -3.25 2.35
N SER A 96 -22.42 -2.51 1.39
CA SER A 96 -22.97 -3.03 0.13
C SER A 96 -21.92 -3.10 -0.98
N PHE A 97 -20.77 -2.45 -0.78
CA PHE A 97 -19.65 -2.51 -1.70
C PHE A 97 -19.14 -3.95 -1.87
N ARG A 98 -19.20 -4.46 -3.11
CA ARG A 98 -18.67 -5.77 -3.48
C ARG A 98 -17.62 -5.60 -4.58
N PRO A 99 -16.37 -6.04 -4.35
CA PRO A 99 -15.33 -5.99 -5.37
C PRO A 99 -15.73 -6.81 -6.60
N VAL A 100 -15.44 -6.26 -7.77
CA VAL A 100 -15.76 -6.90 -9.06
C VAL A 100 -14.55 -7.73 -9.52
N PRO A 101 -14.75 -8.87 -10.22
CA PRO A 101 -13.64 -9.62 -10.81
C PRO A 101 -12.76 -8.74 -11.70
N VAL A 102 -11.44 -8.93 -11.60
CA VAL A 102 -10.45 -8.18 -12.37
C VAL A 102 -10.47 -8.62 -13.84
N ARG A 103 -10.29 -7.67 -14.75
CA ARG A 103 -10.15 -7.96 -16.18
C ARG A 103 -8.75 -8.44 -16.49
N GLU A 104 -8.60 -9.65 -17.01
CA GLU A 104 -7.30 -10.17 -17.43
C GLU A 104 -6.84 -9.54 -18.75
N ARG A 105 -5.58 -9.10 -18.79
CA ARG A 105 -4.89 -8.65 -20.01
C ARG A 105 -3.55 -9.35 -20.13
N MET A 106 -3.26 -9.87 -21.31
CA MET A 106 -1.97 -10.47 -21.63
C MET A 106 -1.01 -9.39 -22.14
N ILE A 107 0.17 -9.31 -21.52
CA ILE A 107 1.24 -8.39 -21.92
C ILE A 107 2.48 -9.22 -22.30
N PRO A 108 3.03 -9.05 -23.52
CA PRO A 108 4.26 -9.75 -23.92
C PRO A 108 5.46 -9.30 -23.08
N LYS A 109 6.27 -10.25 -22.62
CA LYS A 109 7.64 -9.97 -22.15
C LYS A 109 8.59 -9.90 -23.34
N ALA A 110 9.74 -9.27 -23.13
CA ALA A 110 10.85 -9.24 -24.08
C ALA A 110 11.35 -10.66 -24.49
N GLY A 111 11.10 -11.70 -23.69
CA GLY A 111 11.49 -13.09 -23.98
C GLY A 111 10.36 -13.99 -24.48
N GLY A 112 9.35 -13.46 -25.17
CA GLY A 112 8.25 -14.22 -25.79
C GLY A 112 7.18 -14.78 -24.86
N LYS A 113 7.46 -14.91 -23.55
CA LYS A 113 6.47 -15.32 -22.54
C LYS A 113 5.49 -14.19 -22.23
N LEU A 114 4.21 -14.52 -22.02
CA LEU A 114 3.17 -13.54 -21.66
C LEU A 114 3.10 -13.36 -20.13
N ARG A 115 2.86 -12.14 -19.65
CA ARG A 115 2.43 -11.83 -18.28
C ARG A 115 0.91 -11.62 -18.28
N ARG A 116 0.20 -12.33 -17.40
CA ARG A 116 -1.18 -12.02 -17.04
C ARG A 116 -1.19 -10.79 -16.14
N LEU A 117 -1.97 -9.77 -16.49
CA LEU A 117 -2.21 -8.59 -15.67
C LEU A 117 -3.70 -8.48 -15.37
N GLY A 118 -4.07 -8.48 -14.09
CA GLY A 118 -5.43 -8.19 -13.65
C GLY A 118 -5.65 -6.68 -13.56
N ILE A 119 -6.62 -6.15 -14.30
CA ILE A 119 -7.02 -4.75 -14.25
C ILE A 119 -8.34 -4.65 -13.48
N ALA A 120 -8.28 -4.13 -12.26
CA ALA A 120 -9.47 -3.86 -11.46
C ALA A 120 -10.28 -2.67 -11.99
N THR A 121 -11.54 -2.56 -11.58
CA THR A 121 -12.38 -1.40 -11.92
C THR A 121 -11.80 -0.12 -11.31
N ILE A 122 -12.26 1.05 -11.76
CA ILE A 122 -11.82 2.31 -11.15
C ILE A 122 -12.30 2.40 -9.71
N THR A 123 -13.51 1.93 -9.42
CA THR A 123 -14.09 1.91 -8.07
C THR A 123 -13.29 1.06 -7.11
N ASP A 124 -12.91 -0.15 -7.53
CA ASP A 124 -12.05 -1.02 -6.73
C ASP A 124 -10.68 -0.38 -6.49
N ARG A 125 -10.10 0.26 -7.51
CA ARG A 125 -8.80 0.93 -7.39
C ARG A 125 -8.84 2.11 -6.42
N VAL A 126 -9.92 2.88 -6.41
CA VAL A 126 -10.10 3.99 -5.46
C VAL A 126 -10.25 3.46 -4.05
N ALA A 127 -11.06 2.41 -3.85
CA ALA A 127 -11.20 1.76 -2.54
C ALA A 127 -9.86 1.18 -2.06
N GLN A 128 -9.10 0.50 -2.93
CA GLN A 128 -7.76 -0.01 -2.63
C GLN A 128 -6.75 1.10 -2.32
N ALA A 129 -6.80 2.22 -3.05
CA ALA A 129 -5.93 3.37 -2.80
C ALA A 129 -6.25 4.05 -1.46
N SER A 130 -7.54 4.16 -1.10
CA SER A 130 -7.97 4.66 0.21
C SER A 130 -7.52 3.73 1.34
N LEU A 131 -7.70 2.42 1.16
CA LEU A 131 -7.20 1.42 2.11
C LEU A 131 -5.69 1.49 2.28
N LYS A 132 -4.95 1.66 1.19
CA LYS A 132 -3.49 1.84 1.23
C LYS A 132 -3.11 3.07 2.05
N LEU A 133 -3.76 4.21 1.84
CA LEU A 133 -3.50 5.44 2.58
C LEU A 133 -3.63 5.27 4.10
N VAL A 134 -4.59 4.46 4.55
CA VAL A 134 -4.84 4.22 5.98
C VAL A 134 -3.84 3.23 6.57
N LEU A 135 -3.51 2.17 5.84
CA LEU A 135 -2.67 1.07 6.36
C LEU A 135 -1.17 1.33 6.26
N GLU A 136 -0.72 2.08 5.24
CA GLU A 136 0.69 2.40 5.01
C GLU A 136 1.39 3.00 6.25
N PRO A 137 0.86 4.02 6.97
CA PRO A 137 1.55 4.57 8.15
C PRO A 137 1.70 3.58 9.32
N ILE A 138 0.77 2.61 9.44
CA ILE A 138 0.79 1.59 10.49
C ILE A 138 1.91 0.59 10.19
N PHE A 139 1.90 0.02 8.98
CA PHE A 139 2.93 -0.94 8.59
C PHE A 139 4.33 -0.31 8.49
N GLU A 140 4.43 0.96 8.13
CA GLU A 140 5.70 1.69 8.13
C GLU A 140 6.35 1.79 9.52
N ALA A 141 5.56 1.77 10.60
CA ALA A 141 6.10 1.73 11.96
C ALA A 141 6.74 0.36 12.30
N ASP A 142 6.20 -0.73 11.77
CA ASP A 142 6.65 -2.10 12.04
C ASP A 142 7.75 -2.58 11.07
N PHE A 143 7.92 -1.95 9.91
CA PHE A 143 8.84 -2.43 8.89
C PHE A 143 10.31 -2.32 9.28
N LEU A 144 11.03 -3.43 9.17
CA LEU A 144 12.47 -3.48 9.35
C LEU A 144 13.21 -2.56 8.33
N PRO A 145 14.37 -1.99 8.71
CA PRO A 145 15.16 -1.14 7.82
C PRO A 145 15.65 -1.82 6.54
N CYS A 146 15.74 -3.17 6.54
CA CYS A 146 16.12 -3.99 5.39
C CYS A 146 14.94 -4.34 4.46
N SER A 147 13.72 -3.92 4.78
CA SER A 147 12.56 -4.05 3.89
C SER A 147 12.50 -2.89 2.91
N TYR A 148 12.56 -3.18 1.61
CA TYR A 148 12.56 -2.20 0.52
C TYR A 148 11.38 -2.34 -0.45
N GLY A 149 10.60 -3.42 -0.35
CA GLY A 149 9.50 -3.70 -1.28
C GLY A 149 8.31 -2.77 -1.03
N PHE A 150 7.87 -2.05 -2.07
CA PHE A 150 6.62 -1.27 -2.09
C PHE A 150 6.48 -0.18 -1.02
N ARG A 151 7.62 0.30 -0.47
CA ARG A 151 7.65 1.38 0.52
C ARG A 151 7.83 2.74 -0.12
N PRO A 152 7.21 3.80 0.43
CA PRO A 152 7.45 5.16 -0.04
C PRO A 152 8.95 5.50 0.10
N MET A 153 9.51 6.14 -0.93
CA MET A 153 10.92 6.57 -0.98
C MET A 153 11.98 5.46 -0.90
N ARG A 154 11.63 4.18 -1.10
CA ARG A 154 12.61 3.07 -1.20
C ARG A 154 12.51 2.38 -2.55
N ARG A 155 13.64 2.27 -3.24
CA ARG A 155 13.76 1.61 -4.55
C ARG A 155 14.50 0.28 -4.41
N ALA A 156 14.26 -0.63 -5.36
CA ALA A 156 14.98 -1.90 -5.42
C ALA A 156 16.51 -1.72 -5.53
N HIS A 157 16.95 -0.63 -6.15
CA HIS A 157 18.38 -0.27 -6.22
C HIS A 157 18.97 0.07 -4.85
N ASP A 158 18.19 0.65 -3.92
CA ASP A 158 18.66 0.97 -2.58
C ASP A 158 18.95 -0.29 -1.76
N ALA A 159 18.19 -1.36 -2.02
CA ALA A 159 18.46 -2.68 -1.45
C ALA A 159 19.82 -3.20 -1.94
N TRP A 160 20.06 -3.16 -3.25
CA TRP A 160 21.34 -3.58 -3.84
C TRP A 160 22.51 -2.75 -3.31
N LEU A 161 22.35 -1.41 -3.26
CA LEU A 161 23.35 -0.52 -2.68
C LEU A 161 23.63 -0.86 -1.21
N ARG A 162 22.60 -1.12 -0.40
CA ARG A 162 22.77 -1.58 1.00
C ARG A 162 23.56 -2.88 1.08
N PHE A 163 23.29 -3.85 0.20
CA PHE A 163 24.04 -5.12 0.16
C PHE A 163 25.52 -4.92 -0.19
N VAL A 164 25.83 -3.98 -1.07
CA VAL A 164 27.20 -3.71 -1.53
C VAL A 164 27.99 -2.83 -0.53
N THR A 165 27.31 -1.88 0.12
CA THR A 165 27.94 -0.88 1.00
C THR A 165 27.96 -1.27 2.47
N CYS A 166 27.09 -2.18 2.92
CA CYS A 166 27.17 -2.71 4.27
C CYS A 166 28.41 -3.63 4.31
N PRO A 167 29.46 -3.28 5.07
CA PRO A 167 30.56 -4.21 5.28
C PRO A 167 29.93 -5.45 5.89
N ARG A 168 30.19 -6.63 5.32
CA ARG A 168 30.03 -7.84 6.10
C ARG A 168 30.89 -7.62 7.35
N ASN A 169 30.30 -7.49 8.52
CA ASN A 169 31.01 -7.90 9.73
C ASN A 169 31.23 -9.41 9.54
N HIS A 170 32.31 -9.75 8.84
CA HIS A 170 33.04 -10.94 9.14
C HIS A 170 33.64 -10.69 10.52
N ASP A 171 32.84 -10.88 11.57
CA ASP A 171 33.42 -11.34 12.81
C ASP A 171 34.02 -12.70 12.47
N ALA A 172 35.33 -12.66 12.22
CA ALA A 172 36.20 -13.80 12.16
C ALA A 172 36.18 -14.46 13.55
N THR A 173 35.12 -15.20 13.85
CA THR A 173 35.26 -16.34 14.75
C THR A 173 35.86 -17.46 13.92
N SER A 174 37.10 -17.77 14.25
CA SER A 174 37.84 -18.99 13.93
C SER A 174 37.04 -20.23 14.36
N GLY A 175 35.96 -20.53 13.66
CA GLY A 175 35.19 -21.76 13.79
C GLY A 175 35.52 -22.68 12.63
N SER A 176 36.53 -23.54 12.83
CA SER A 176 36.78 -24.71 11.99
C SER A 176 35.46 -25.49 11.82
N TRP A 177 34.89 -25.49 10.63
CA TRP A 177 33.84 -26.44 10.27
C TRP A 177 34.47 -27.82 10.12
N ARG A 178 34.70 -28.48 11.26
CA ARG A 178 35.03 -29.90 11.30
C ARG A 178 33.71 -30.67 11.29
N VAL A 179 33.42 -31.31 10.17
CA VAL A 179 32.37 -32.34 10.11
C VAL A 179 32.86 -33.54 10.90
N THR A 180 32.36 -33.73 12.12
CA THR A 180 32.42 -35.04 12.78
C THR A 180 31.06 -35.42 13.28
N SER A 181 30.57 -36.50 12.69
CA SER A 181 29.45 -37.30 13.14
C SER A 181 29.63 -37.82 14.56
N LYS A 182 28.49 -38.10 15.20
CA LYS A 182 28.25 -39.13 16.23
C LYS A 182 28.58 -38.80 17.71
N HIS A 183 27.49 -38.93 18.49
CA HIS A 183 27.36 -39.52 19.84
C HIS A 183 27.36 -38.59 21.07
N ALA A 184 26.16 -38.55 21.68
CA ALA A 184 25.85 -38.75 23.10
C ALA A 184 26.24 -37.72 24.18
N SER A 185 25.25 -37.53 25.07
CA SER A 185 25.35 -37.29 26.52
C SER A 185 25.28 -35.84 27.05
N THR A 186 24.10 -35.53 27.61
CA THR A 186 23.85 -35.05 28.99
C THR A 186 24.69 -33.89 29.58
N ARG A 187 24.07 -32.72 29.83
CA ARG A 187 23.82 -32.11 31.18
C ARG A 187 23.52 -30.59 31.10
N SER A 188 22.31 -30.26 31.53
CA SER A 188 21.88 -29.21 32.49
C SER A 188 22.71 -27.92 32.76
N ARG A 189 21.93 -26.84 33.01
CA ARG A 189 22.19 -25.59 33.79
C ARG A 189 22.83 -24.44 33.00
N MET A 190 22.56 -23.16 33.22
CA MET A 190 21.56 -22.35 33.95
C MET A 190 21.76 -20.91 33.44
N CYS A 191 20.70 -20.09 33.43
CA CYS A 191 20.77 -18.63 33.25
C CYS A 191 21.56 -17.94 34.38
N PRO A 192 22.08 -16.74 34.12
CA PRO A 192 21.81 -15.56 34.95
C PRO A 192 20.73 -14.68 34.32
#